data_AF-A0AA38YVH9-F1
#
_entry.id   AF-A0AA38YVH9-F1
#
_cell.length_a   1.000
_cell.length_b   1.000
_cell.length_c   1.000
_cell.angle_alpha   90.00
_cell.angle_beta   90.00
_cell.angle_gamma   90.00
#
_symmetry.space_group_name_H-M   'P 1'
#
loop_
_entity.id
_entity.type
_entity.pdbx_description
1 polymer ?
#
loop_
_entity_poly.entity_id
_entity_poly.type
_entity_poly.pdbx_seq_one_letter_code
_entity_poly.pdbx_strand_id
1 'polypeptide(L)'
;MSRAGLRQKAKLVLMTQPYSIATVLTQAPPFCSLFNPLPAPRSIVTMTNNTHQSSNTHLEAVFNQKKILRSSIRKALKGMDPSSRSQEDNAIQNIILEAPWFRSSQRLCAYISCSSLREVDTSKVLSEILQNPAKDGHTQTGKRLYVPRVEDQNSYMRMLNITHMDDLISNSMNILEPAPVDGDGNEREDVMQATDPVDLLLLPGMFSFLVS
;
A
#
# COMPACT_ATOMS: atom_id res chain seq x y z
N MET A 1 -31.79 52.12 -24.72
CA MET A 1 -30.81 51.57 -23.77
C MET A 1 -30.50 50.14 -24.20
N SER A 2 -29.39 49.89 -24.90
CA SER A 2 -28.91 48.53 -25.18
C SER A 2 -27.39 48.59 -25.31
N ARG A 3 -26.67 48.02 -24.33
CA ARG A 3 -25.21 47.96 -24.29
C ARG A 3 -24.77 46.50 -24.47
N ALA A 4 -24.04 46.29 -25.55
CA ALA A 4 -22.76 45.58 -25.67
C ALA A 4 -22.51 44.28 -24.88
N GLY A 5 -21.97 43.27 -25.58
CA GLY A 5 -21.40 42.09 -24.94
C GLY A 5 -20.72 41.10 -25.88
N LEU A 6 -19.70 41.55 -26.61
CA LEU A 6 -18.72 40.74 -27.35
C LEU A 6 -17.86 39.90 -26.38
N ARG A 7 -17.43 38.71 -26.84
CA ARG A 7 -16.23 37.88 -26.44
C ARG A 7 -16.61 36.49 -25.92
N GLN A 8 -15.87 35.41 -26.14
CA GLN A 8 -14.78 35.03 -27.04
C GLN A 8 -14.70 33.50 -26.90
N LYS A 9 -14.39 32.80 -28.00
CA LYS A 9 -14.06 31.38 -28.00
C LYS A 9 -12.80 31.14 -27.17
N ALA A 10 -12.81 30.17 -26.26
CA ALA A 10 -11.59 29.64 -25.63
C ALA A 10 -11.41 28.16 -26.01
N LYS A 11 -10.19 27.89 -26.42
CA LYS A 11 -9.67 26.75 -27.19
C LYS A 11 -9.37 25.58 -26.25
N LEU A 12 -9.92 24.41 -26.55
CA LEU A 12 -9.56 23.12 -25.97
C LEU A 12 -8.08 22.84 -26.29
N VAL A 13 -7.23 22.80 -25.26
CA VAL A 13 -5.82 22.38 -25.39
C VAL A 13 -5.71 20.98 -24.81
N LEU A 14 -5.70 20.01 -25.73
CA LEU A 14 -5.38 18.61 -25.49
C LEU A 14 -3.84 18.51 -25.36
N MET A 15 -3.31 18.37 -24.14
CA MET A 15 -1.91 18.01 -23.93
C MET A 15 -1.81 16.48 -23.83
N THR A 16 -1.55 15.83 -24.96
CA THR A 16 -1.02 14.47 -25.01
C THR A 16 0.51 14.54 -24.98
N GLN A 17 1.12 14.18 -23.85
CA GLN A 17 2.55 13.82 -23.82
C GLN A 17 2.68 12.29 -23.80
N PRO A 18 3.41 11.69 -24.77
CA PRO A 18 3.76 10.27 -24.71
C PRO A 18 4.97 10.05 -23.80
N TYR A 19 4.79 9.25 -22.75
CA TYR A 19 5.91 8.71 -21.96
C TYR A 19 6.56 7.55 -22.72
N SER A 20 7.86 7.68 -22.97
CA SER A 20 8.68 6.67 -23.65
C SER A 20 9.12 5.60 -22.65
N ILE A 21 8.71 4.35 -22.85
CA ILE A 21 9.14 3.19 -22.05
C ILE A 21 10.37 2.58 -22.76
N ALA A 22 11.52 2.59 -22.09
CA ALA A 22 12.72 1.92 -22.59
C ALA A 22 12.63 0.40 -22.35
N THR A 23 12.63 -0.36 -23.44
CA THR A 23 12.71 -1.83 -23.45
C THR A 23 14.14 -2.28 -23.17
N VAL A 24 14.37 -3.02 -22.08
CA VAL A 24 15.65 -3.70 -21.82
C VAL A 24 15.54 -5.13 -22.34
N LEU A 25 16.30 -5.43 -23.40
CA LEU A 25 16.39 -6.77 -23.97
C LEU A 25 17.28 -7.68 -23.13
N THR A 26 16.76 -8.88 -22.90
CA THR A 26 17.34 -10.03 -22.23
C THR A 26 18.49 -10.61 -23.05
N GLN A 27 19.68 -10.80 -22.45
CA GLN A 27 20.68 -11.74 -22.96
C GLN A 27 21.36 -12.46 -21.80
N ALA A 28 21.16 -13.77 -21.74
CA ALA A 28 21.87 -14.71 -20.86
C ALA A 28 23.03 -15.35 -21.64
N PRO A 29 24.20 -15.58 -21.02
CA PRO A 29 25.19 -16.50 -21.57
C PRO A 29 25.21 -17.85 -20.83
N PRO A 30 25.68 -18.93 -21.49
CA PRO A 30 25.50 -20.31 -21.05
C PRO A 30 26.59 -20.80 -20.09
N PHE A 31 26.25 -21.86 -19.37
CA PHE A 31 27.16 -22.69 -18.58
C PHE A 31 28.22 -23.38 -19.45
N CYS A 32 29.47 -23.44 -18.98
CA CYS A 32 30.35 -24.61 -19.11
C CYS A 32 31.56 -24.50 -18.16
N SER A 33 31.98 -25.66 -17.66
CA SER A 33 32.84 -25.94 -16.52
C SER A 33 34.33 -26.11 -16.84
N LEU A 34 35.15 -25.91 -15.79
CA LEU A 34 36.48 -26.49 -15.49
C LEU A 34 37.63 -26.22 -16.47
N PHE A 35 38.69 -25.54 -15.99
CA PHE A 35 40.08 -26.02 -15.91
C PHE A 35 40.96 -24.94 -15.25
N ASN A 36 41.72 -25.32 -14.23
CA ASN A 36 42.58 -24.47 -13.41
C ASN A 36 44.04 -24.56 -13.90
N PRO A 37 44.79 -23.45 -13.99
CA PRO A 37 46.23 -23.49 -13.76
C PRO A 37 46.73 -22.51 -12.67
N LEU A 38 47.85 -22.90 -12.06
CA LEU A 38 48.59 -22.36 -10.90
C LEU A 38 48.85 -20.83 -10.86
N PRO A 39 49.19 -20.26 -9.67
CA PRO A 39 49.13 -18.82 -9.40
C PRO A 39 50.40 -18.06 -9.80
N ALA A 40 50.20 -16.91 -10.45
CA ALA A 40 51.21 -15.85 -10.61
C ALA A 40 51.34 -15.00 -9.32
N PRO A 41 52.50 -14.36 -9.07
CA PRO A 41 52.77 -13.65 -7.81
C PRO A 41 51.86 -12.42 -7.68
N ARG A 42 51.04 -12.42 -6.62
CA ARG A 42 50.13 -11.31 -6.30
C ARG A 42 50.93 -10.11 -5.81
N SER A 43 50.90 -9.01 -6.57
CA SER A 43 51.18 -7.69 -6.02
C SER A 43 50.21 -7.46 -4.87
N ILE A 44 50.74 -7.20 -3.67
CA ILE A 44 49.95 -6.77 -2.52
C ILE A 44 49.49 -5.35 -2.82
N VAL A 45 48.30 -5.22 -3.41
CA VAL A 45 47.54 -3.99 -3.36
C VAL A 45 46.86 -3.97 -2.00
N THR A 46 47.34 -3.12 -1.11
CA THR A 46 46.61 -2.74 0.10
C THR A 46 45.33 -2.02 -0.34
N MET A 47 44.22 -2.74 -0.41
CA MET A 47 42.89 -2.15 -0.56
C MET A 47 42.48 -1.61 0.80
N THR A 48 42.65 -0.29 1.00
CA THR A 48 42.05 0.42 2.12
C THR A 48 40.53 0.39 1.99
N ASN A 49 39.85 -0.28 2.91
CA ASN A 49 38.39 -0.37 3.01
C ASN A 49 37.77 1.00 3.40
N ASN A 50 37.75 1.97 2.48
CA ASN A 50 37.05 3.25 2.66
C ASN A 50 35.58 3.21 2.20
N THR A 51 35.09 2.06 1.70
CA THR A 51 33.74 1.91 1.14
C THR A 51 32.62 1.85 2.19
N HIS A 52 32.93 1.57 3.46
CA HIS A 52 31.92 1.43 4.52
C HIS A 52 31.38 2.76 5.09
N GLN A 53 32.17 3.84 5.04
CA GLN A 53 31.72 5.17 5.50
C GLN A 53 30.84 5.86 4.47
N SER A 54 31.17 5.76 3.18
CA SER A 54 30.41 6.40 2.09
C SER A 54 29.03 5.79 1.86
N SER A 55 28.87 4.48 2.09
CA SER A 55 27.56 3.81 1.97
C SER A 55 26.62 4.19 3.12
N ASN A 56 27.16 4.30 4.34
CA ASN A 56 26.38 4.66 5.53
C ASN A 56 25.89 6.13 5.46
N THR A 57 26.76 7.06 5.03
CA THR A 57 26.37 8.47 4.86
C THR A 57 25.31 8.66 3.76
N HIS A 58 25.37 7.87 2.68
CA HIS A 58 24.36 7.87 1.64
C HIS A 58 23.00 7.35 2.15
N LEU A 59 22.99 6.28 2.95
CA LEU A 59 21.75 5.75 3.56
C LEU A 59 21.12 6.77 4.52
N GLU A 60 21.93 7.42 5.35
CA GLU A 60 21.49 8.50 6.23
C GLU A 60 20.89 9.68 5.46
N ALA A 61 21.48 10.06 4.32
CA ALA A 61 20.93 11.09 3.46
C ALA A 61 19.54 10.70 2.94
N VAL A 62 19.36 9.44 2.51
CA VAL A 62 18.06 8.92 2.06
C VAL A 62 17.04 8.90 3.21
N PHE A 63 17.42 8.48 4.41
CA PHE A 63 16.52 8.49 5.57
C PHE A 63 16.09 9.92 5.94
N ASN A 64 17.01 10.87 5.93
CA ASN A 64 16.71 12.28 6.17
C ASN A 64 15.79 12.86 5.10
N GLN A 65 16.03 12.56 3.83
CA GLN A 65 15.15 13.01 2.74
C GLN A 65 13.73 12.44 2.90
N LYS A 66 13.61 11.14 3.22
CA LYS A 66 12.31 10.51 3.51
C LYS A 66 11.62 11.16 4.71
N LYS A 67 12.36 11.48 5.77
CA LYS A 67 11.83 12.14 6.98
C LYS A 67 11.28 13.54 6.68
N ILE A 68 12.04 14.36 5.93
CA ILE A 68 11.61 15.70 5.51
C ILE A 68 10.33 15.61 4.68
N LEU A 69 10.30 14.70 3.70
CA LEU A 69 9.14 14.50 2.84
C LEU A 69 7.90 14.09 3.64
N ARG A 70 8.01 13.14 4.56
CA ARG A 70 6.89 12.71 5.43
C ARG A 70 6.35 13.86 6.27
N SER A 71 7.23 14.66 6.85
CA SER A 71 6.82 15.82 7.65
C SER A 71 6.08 16.86 6.82
N SER A 72 6.52 17.10 5.57
CA SER A 72 5.84 17.99 4.64
C SER A 72 4.45 17.47 4.26
N ILE A 73 4.34 16.18 3.90
CA ILE A 73 3.06 15.54 3.58
C ILE A 73 2.11 15.59 4.77
N ARG A 74 2.56 15.23 5.98
CA ARG A 74 1.73 15.32 7.21
C ARG A 74 1.22 16.75 7.44
N LYS A 75 2.06 17.75 7.23
CA LYS A 75 1.66 19.16 7.36
C LYS A 75 0.60 19.54 6.33
N ALA A 76 0.77 19.11 5.08
CA ALA A 76 -0.20 19.35 4.01
C ALA A 76 -1.55 18.67 4.32
N LEU A 77 -1.54 17.37 4.67
CA LEU A 77 -2.75 16.62 5.04
C LEU A 77 -3.45 17.21 6.26
N LYS A 78 -2.69 17.72 7.25
CA LYS A 78 -3.26 18.39 8.43
C LYS A 78 -3.89 19.75 8.08
N GLY A 79 -3.40 20.42 7.05
CA GLY A 79 -3.91 21.72 6.58
C GLY A 79 -5.08 21.63 5.60
N MET A 80 -5.48 20.42 5.18
CA MET A 80 -6.65 20.25 4.32
C MET A 80 -7.95 20.58 5.05
N ASP A 81 -8.88 21.19 4.32
CA ASP A 81 -10.24 21.37 4.81
C ASP A 81 -10.94 19.99 4.94
N PRO A 82 -11.66 19.71 6.04
CA PRO A 82 -12.33 18.43 6.25
C PRO A 82 -13.35 18.06 5.18
N SER A 83 -14.05 19.05 4.59
CA SER A 83 -15.06 18.79 3.56
C SER A 83 -14.40 18.39 2.24
N SER A 84 -13.38 19.12 1.81
CA SER A 84 -12.57 18.77 0.65
C SER A 84 -11.92 17.40 0.81
N ARG A 85 -11.41 17.11 2.01
CA ARG A 85 -10.82 15.80 2.32
C ARG A 85 -11.84 14.67 2.18
N SER A 86 -13.03 14.83 2.76
CA SER A 86 -14.10 13.84 2.64
C SER A 86 -14.52 13.66 1.18
N GLN A 87 -14.57 14.73 0.39
CA GLN A 87 -14.86 14.63 -1.05
C GLN A 87 -13.82 13.81 -1.79
N GLU A 88 -12.53 14.03 -1.52
CA GLU A 88 -11.44 13.24 -2.10
C GLU A 88 -11.48 11.77 -1.67
N ASP A 89 -11.66 11.50 -0.37
CA ASP A 89 -11.78 10.15 0.17
C ASP A 89 -12.95 9.39 -0.49
N ASN A 90 -14.10 10.06 -0.66
CA ASN A 90 -15.25 9.50 -1.37
C ASN A 90 -14.95 9.20 -2.85
N ALA A 91 -14.25 10.11 -3.54
CA ALA A 91 -13.87 9.90 -4.93
C ALA A 91 -12.93 8.69 -5.08
N ILE A 92 -11.94 8.54 -4.18
CA ILE A 92 -11.03 7.39 -4.17
C ILE A 92 -11.79 6.09 -3.93
N GLN A 93 -12.66 6.05 -2.91
CA GLN A 93 -13.45 4.86 -2.61
C GLN A 93 -14.35 4.46 -3.80
N ASN A 94 -14.98 5.43 -4.47
CA ASN A 94 -15.82 5.15 -5.64
C ASN A 94 -15.01 4.53 -6.80
N ILE A 95 -13.78 5.02 -7.05
CA ILE A 95 -12.88 4.42 -8.06
C ILE A 95 -12.63 2.94 -7.75
N ILE A 96 -12.40 2.60 -6.49
CA ILE A 96 -12.18 1.21 -6.05
C ILE A 96 -13.46 0.38 -6.27
N LEU A 97 -14.62 0.87 -5.81
CA LEU A 97 -15.90 0.16 -5.91
C LEU A 97 -16.36 -0.07 -7.37
N GLU A 98 -16.03 0.86 -8.26
CA GLU A 98 -16.34 0.77 -9.69
C GLU A 98 -15.35 -0.09 -10.48
N ALA A 99 -14.17 -0.36 -9.91
CA ALA A 99 -13.13 -1.07 -10.62
C ALA A 99 -13.48 -2.54 -10.88
N PRO A 100 -13.26 -3.05 -12.11
CA PRO A 100 -13.47 -4.46 -12.43
C PRO A 100 -12.64 -5.40 -11.56
N TRP A 101 -11.39 -5.03 -11.26
CA TRP A 101 -10.50 -5.83 -10.41
C TRP A 101 -11.05 -6.01 -9.01
N PHE A 102 -11.64 -4.98 -8.41
CA PHE A 102 -12.26 -5.07 -7.08
C PHE A 102 -13.50 -5.97 -7.11
N ARG A 103 -14.34 -5.82 -8.13
CA ARG A 103 -15.57 -6.61 -8.29
C ARG A 103 -15.27 -8.10 -8.47
N SER A 104 -14.22 -8.44 -9.22
CA SER A 104 -13.80 -9.84 -9.43
C SER A 104 -13.10 -10.46 -8.22
N SER A 105 -12.40 -9.67 -7.38
CA SER A 105 -11.68 -10.19 -6.20
C SER A 105 -12.61 -10.89 -5.22
N GLN A 106 -12.19 -12.03 -4.69
CA GLN A 106 -12.89 -12.75 -3.62
C GLN A 106 -12.19 -12.61 -2.29
N ARG A 107 -10.86 -12.44 -2.27
CA ARG A 107 -10.08 -12.43 -1.03
C ARG A 107 -9.19 -11.20 -0.99
N LEU A 108 -9.47 -10.33 -0.01
CA LEU A 108 -8.92 -8.99 0.06
C LEU A 108 -8.24 -8.78 1.40
N CYS A 109 -7.12 -8.09 1.35
CA CYS A 109 -6.43 -7.56 2.50
C CYS A 109 -6.60 -6.03 2.52
N ALA A 110 -7.09 -5.46 3.61
CA ALA A 110 -7.23 -4.01 3.71
C ALA A 110 -7.03 -3.51 5.14
N TYR A 111 -6.53 -2.27 5.26
CA TYR A 111 -6.40 -1.59 6.54
C TYR A 111 -7.73 -0.94 6.97
N ILE A 112 -7.89 -0.78 8.28
CA ILE A 112 -8.94 0.06 8.84
C ILE A 112 -8.41 1.49 8.95
N SER A 113 -9.03 2.42 8.24
CA SER A 113 -8.59 3.80 8.23
C SER A 113 -8.63 4.43 9.62
N CYS A 114 -7.54 5.09 10.02
CA CYS A 114 -7.47 5.84 11.26
C CYS A 114 -7.42 7.35 10.98
N SER A 115 -8.41 8.10 11.47
CA SER A 115 -8.51 9.55 11.27
C SER A 115 -7.30 10.31 11.85
N SER A 116 -6.71 9.82 12.95
CA SER A 116 -5.49 10.36 13.56
C SER A 116 -4.27 10.26 12.64
N LEU A 117 -4.22 9.22 11.79
CA LEU A 117 -3.14 9.01 10.83
C LEU A 117 -3.34 9.77 9.52
N ARG A 118 -4.50 10.42 9.34
CA ARG A 118 -4.86 11.17 8.12
C ARG A 118 -4.73 10.28 6.87
N GLU A 119 -5.11 9.03 6.99
CA GLU A 119 -5.23 8.07 5.89
C GLU A 119 -6.51 8.30 5.10
N VAL A 120 -6.58 7.74 3.88
CA VAL A 120 -7.83 7.71 3.12
C VAL A 120 -8.83 6.86 3.90
N ASP A 121 -10.04 7.38 4.07
CA ASP A 121 -11.16 6.62 4.63
C ASP A 121 -11.49 5.43 3.71
N THR A 122 -11.59 4.25 4.30
CA THR A 122 -11.90 2.99 3.59
C THR A 122 -13.25 2.41 3.97
N SER A 123 -14.04 3.10 4.80
CA SER A 123 -15.29 2.59 5.39
C SER A 123 -16.28 2.03 4.38
N LYS A 124 -16.47 2.66 3.21
CA LYS A 124 -17.41 2.17 2.16
C LYS A 124 -16.89 0.91 1.47
N VAL A 125 -15.59 0.85 1.23
CA VAL A 125 -14.96 -0.34 0.64
C VAL A 125 -15.10 -1.52 1.60
N LEU A 126 -14.83 -1.31 2.89
CA LEU A 126 -14.98 -2.34 3.92
C LEU A 126 -16.44 -2.78 4.05
N SER A 127 -17.39 -1.83 4.06
CA SER A 127 -18.81 -2.17 4.13
C SER A 127 -19.27 -2.98 2.93
N GLU A 128 -18.83 -2.65 1.71
CA GLU A 128 -19.19 -3.42 0.51
C GLU A 128 -18.66 -4.86 0.55
N ILE A 129 -17.46 -5.06 1.11
CA ILE A 129 -16.86 -6.39 1.28
C ILE A 129 -17.67 -7.21 2.31
N LEU A 130 -18.01 -6.61 3.45
CA LEU A 130 -18.69 -7.30 4.55
C LEU A 130 -20.21 -7.46 4.34
N GLN A 131 -20.85 -6.60 3.54
CA GLN A 131 -22.30 -6.64 3.24
C GLN A 131 -22.70 -7.53 2.07
N ASN A 132 -21.75 -8.16 1.37
CA ASN A 132 -22.04 -9.13 0.30
C ASN A 132 -21.86 -10.58 0.80
N PRO A 133 -22.72 -11.09 1.72
CA PRO A 133 -22.78 -12.52 1.96
C PRO A 133 -23.31 -13.22 0.71
N ALA A 134 -22.95 -14.50 0.56
CA ALA A 134 -23.36 -15.32 -0.57
C ALA A 134 -24.86 -15.19 -0.82
N LYS A 135 -25.26 -14.78 -2.03
CA LYS A 135 -26.68 -14.73 -2.39
C LYS A 135 -27.20 -16.17 -2.43
N ASP A 136 -28.24 -16.42 -1.63
CA ASP A 136 -28.88 -17.73 -1.50
C ASP A 136 -29.17 -18.35 -2.87
N GLY A 137 -28.55 -19.51 -3.13
CA GLY A 137 -28.90 -20.39 -4.26
C GLY A 137 -27.94 -20.39 -5.47
N HIS A 138 -26.92 -19.55 -5.52
CA HIS A 138 -25.82 -19.68 -6.49
C HIS A 138 -24.47 -19.53 -5.81
N THR A 139 -23.54 -20.42 -6.18
CA THR A 139 -22.21 -20.70 -5.64
C THR A 139 -21.22 -19.51 -5.63
N GLN A 140 -21.59 -18.35 -5.10
CA GLN A 140 -20.66 -17.25 -4.85
C GLN A 140 -20.55 -17.05 -3.34
N THR A 141 -19.52 -17.64 -2.74
CA THR A 141 -19.03 -17.25 -1.41
C THR A 141 -18.81 -15.75 -1.37
N GLY A 142 -19.28 -15.08 -0.30
CA GLY A 142 -19.02 -13.66 -0.09
C GLY A 142 -17.53 -13.35 -0.05
N LYS A 143 -17.17 -12.08 -0.30
CA LYS A 143 -15.77 -11.65 -0.26
C LYS A 143 -15.21 -11.84 1.15
N ARG A 144 -13.96 -12.33 1.25
CA ARG A 144 -13.22 -12.48 2.50
C ARG A 144 -12.35 -11.25 2.71
N LEU A 145 -12.43 -10.68 3.91
CA LEU A 145 -11.63 -9.54 4.32
C LEU A 145 -10.61 -9.96 5.39
N TYR A 146 -9.34 -9.68 5.14
CA TYR A 146 -8.26 -9.80 6.11
C TYR A 146 -7.74 -8.41 6.49
N VAL A 147 -7.55 -8.20 7.78
CA VAL A 147 -7.16 -6.89 8.34
C VAL A 147 -5.87 -7.05 9.14
N PRO A 148 -4.92 -6.10 9.05
CA PRO A 148 -3.67 -6.16 9.80
C PRO A 148 -3.89 -6.07 11.31
N ARG A 149 -3.21 -6.95 12.05
CA ARG A 149 -3.03 -6.93 13.50
C ARG A 149 -1.54 -6.93 13.82
N VAL A 150 -1.09 -6.02 14.69
CA VAL A 150 0.29 -6.00 15.17
C VAL A 150 0.36 -6.73 16.50
N GLU A 151 1.21 -7.74 16.60
CA GLU A 151 1.22 -8.65 17.75
C GLU A 151 2.26 -8.31 18.80
N ASP A 152 3.35 -7.65 18.39
CA ASP A 152 4.50 -7.43 19.24
C ASP A 152 5.19 -6.08 18.97
N GLN A 153 6.21 -5.80 19.78
CA GLN A 153 7.03 -4.61 19.66
C GLN A 153 8.00 -4.66 18.47
N ASN A 154 8.19 -5.84 17.88
CA ASN A 154 9.01 -6.04 16.69
C ASN A 154 8.23 -5.74 15.41
N SER A 155 6.99 -5.24 15.54
CA SER A 155 6.09 -4.96 14.42
C SER A 155 5.76 -6.22 13.61
N TYR A 156 5.68 -7.38 14.27
CA TYR A 156 5.14 -8.59 13.66
C TYR A 156 3.66 -8.38 13.34
N MET A 157 3.32 -8.50 12.06
CA MET A 157 1.99 -8.21 11.55
C MET A 157 1.37 -9.47 10.96
N ARG A 158 0.18 -9.82 11.44
CA ARG A 158 -0.68 -10.85 10.85
C ARG A 158 -1.86 -10.20 10.15
N MET A 159 -2.42 -10.88 9.15
CA MET A 159 -3.63 -10.44 8.46
C MET A 159 -4.74 -11.43 8.83
N LEU A 160 -5.66 -11.00 9.69
CA LEU A 160 -6.68 -11.88 10.27
C LEU A 160 -8.04 -11.63 9.63
N ASN A 161 -8.79 -12.71 9.41
CA ASN A 161 -10.13 -12.62 8.85
C ASN A 161 -11.11 -11.93 9.81
N ILE A 162 -11.93 -11.03 9.27
CA ILE A 162 -13.10 -10.47 9.97
C ILE A 162 -14.37 -10.71 9.17
N THR A 163 -15.47 -10.90 9.88
CA THR A 163 -16.82 -11.05 9.31
C THR A 163 -17.67 -9.81 9.56
N HIS A 164 -17.39 -9.09 10.66
CA HIS A 164 -18.13 -7.90 11.05
C HIS A 164 -17.19 -6.80 11.55
N MET A 165 -17.67 -5.56 11.55
CA MET A 165 -16.91 -4.44 12.13
C MET A 165 -16.74 -4.57 13.66
N ASP A 166 -17.63 -5.31 14.32
CA ASP A 166 -17.59 -5.56 15.77
C ASP A 166 -16.47 -6.53 16.17
N ASP A 167 -15.81 -7.17 15.20
CA ASP A 167 -14.62 -8.00 15.41
C ASP A 167 -13.37 -7.18 15.79
N LEU A 168 -13.45 -5.86 15.64
CA LEU A 168 -12.33 -4.95 15.78
C LEU A 168 -12.23 -4.39 17.20
N ILE A 169 -11.01 -4.37 17.73
CA ILE A 169 -10.65 -3.75 18.99
C ILE A 169 -9.66 -2.61 18.75
N SER A 170 -9.72 -1.59 19.59
CA SER A 170 -8.80 -0.46 19.50
C SER A 170 -7.49 -0.76 20.21
N ASN A 171 -6.36 -0.48 19.56
CA ASN A 171 -5.05 -0.47 20.21
C ASN A 171 -4.74 0.89 20.88
N SER A 172 -3.55 1.02 21.45
CA SER A 172 -3.08 2.24 22.15
C SER A 172 -2.99 3.50 21.26
N MET A 173 -2.97 3.32 19.94
CA MET A 173 -2.93 4.39 18.93
C MET A 173 -4.33 4.74 18.39
N ASN A 174 -5.40 4.16 18.96
CA ASN A 174 -6.77 4.26 18.46
C ASN A 174 -6.95 3.73 17.03
N ILE A 175 -6.11 2.76 16.65
CA ILE A 175 -6.27 2.01 15.40
C ILE A 175 -7.06 0.76 15.74
N LEU A 176 -8.08 0.50 14.92
CA LEU A 176 -8.88 -0.70 15.02
C LEU A 176 -8.15 -1.88 14.36
N GLU A 177 -7.98 -2.96 15.11
CA GLU A 177 -7.36 -4.21 14.68
C GLU A 177 -8.26 -5.39 15.07
N PRO A 178 -8.24 -6.52 14.35
CA PRO A 178 -9.01 -7.69 14.71
C PRO A 178 -8.67 -8.18 16.10
N ALA A 179 -9.66 -8.58 16.90
CA ALA A 179 -9.40 -9.30 18.14
C ALA A 179 -8.62 -10.60 17.85
N PRO A 180 -7.75 -11.09 18.75
CA PRO A 180 -6.98 -12.33 18.53
C PRO A 180 -7.85 -13.56 18.26
N VAL A 181 -9.06 -13.57 18.85
CA VAL A 181 -10.05 -14.63 18.72
C VAL A 181 -11.36 -14.09 18.16
N ASP A 182 -12.17 -14.96 17.60
CA ASP A 182 -13.54 -14.66 17.21
C ASP A 182 -14.51 -14.60 18.41
N GLY A 183 -15.78 -14.31 18.15
CA GLY A 183 -16.82 -14.26 19.18
C GLY A 183 -17.09 -15.61 19.87
N ASP A 184 -16.69 -16.72 19.23
CA ASP A 184 -16.80 -18.08 19.74
C ASP A 184 -15.53 -18.54 20.50
N GLY A 185 -14.49 -17.70 20.54
CA GLY A 185 -13.22 -17.96 21.21
C GLY A 185 -12.20 -18.75 20.39
N ASN A 186 -12.45 -18.97 19.09
CA ASN A 186 -11.51 -19.64 18.20
C ASN A 186 -10.47 -18.66 17.64
N GLU A 187 -9.30 -19.19 17.26
CA GLU A 187 -8.32 -18.40 16.52
C GLU A 187 -8.88 -17.97 15.17
N ARG A 188 -8.66 -16.70 14.82
CA ARG A 188 -9.06 -16.17 13.51
C ARG A 188 -8.15 -16.74 12.42
N GLU A 189 -8.75 -17.00 11.26
CA GLU A 189 -8.00 -17.42 10.07
C GLU A 189 -6.97 -16.35 9.69
N ASP A 190 -5.69 -16.76 9.67
CA ASP A 190 -4.59 -15.97 9.11
C ASP A 190 -4.57 -16.14 7.58
N VAL A 191 -4.39 -15.04 6.87
CA VAL A 191 -4.23 -15.05 5.40
C VAL A 191 -3.15 -16.03 4.92
N MET A 192 -2.08 -16.21 5.70
CA MET A 192 -0.97 -17.09 5.37
C MET A 192 -1.31 -18.58 5.51
N GLN A 193 -2.37 -18.91 6.27
CA GLN A 193 -2.84 -20.28 6.48
C GLN A 193 -3.98 -20.66 5.52
N ALA A 194 -4.53 -19.69 4.82
CA ALA A 194 -5.68 -19.91 3.96
C ALA A 194 -5.30 -20.67 2.67
N THR A 195 -6.26 -21.42 2.15
CA THR A 195 -6.04 -22.33 1.01
C THR A 195 -5.91 -21.59 -0.33
N ASP A 196 -6.68 -20.53 -0.50
CA ASP A 196 -6.73 -19.75 -1.73
C ASP A 196 -5.70 -18.60 -1.71
N PRO A 197 -5.37 -17.99 -2.86
CA PRO A 197 -4.54 -16.78 -2.91
C PRO A 197 -5.33 -15.52 -2.53
N VAL A 198 -4.61 -14.47 -2.16
CA VAL A 198 -5.16 -13.11 -2.01
C VAL A 198 -5.21 -12.44 -3.38
N ASP A 199 -6.35 -11.84 -3.72
CA ASP A 199 -6.55 -11.18 -5.01
C ASP A 199 -6.15 -9.70 -4.98
N LEU A 200 -6.35 -9.04 -3.82
CA LEU A 200 -6.11 -7.61 -3.68
C LEU A 200 -5.57 -7.27 -2.28
N LEU A 201 -4.57 -6.39 -2.25
CA LEU A 201 -3.99 -5.85 -1.03
C LEU A 201 -4.05 -4.32 -1.08
N LEU A 202 -4.90 -3.71 -0.25
CA LEU A 202 -4.98 -2.27 -0.03
C LEU A 202 -3.95 -1.87 1.02
N LEU A 203 -2.86 -1.25 0.57
CA LEU A 203 -1.78 -0.82 1.44
C LEU A 203 -2.03 0.60 1.96
N PRO A 204 -2.08 0.81 3.29
CA PRO A 204 -1.98 2.15 3.82
C PRO A 204 -0.59 2.70 3.56
N GLY A 205 -0.49 4.01 3.45
CA GLY A 205 0.78 4.65 3.22
C GLY A 205 0.72 6.13 3.46
N MET A 206 1.50 6.60 4.42
CA MET A 206 2.31 7.77 4.18
C MET A 206 3.67 7.28 3.66
N PHE A 207 4.54 8.13 3.12
CA PHE A 207 5.89 7.74 2.68
C PHE A 207 6.80 7.15 3.80
N SER A 208 6.27 6.59 4.90
CA SER A 208 6.97 5.93 6.00
C SER A 208 7.19 4.44 5.78
N PHE A 209 8.45 4.07 5.57
CA PHE A 209 8.96 2.88 6.24
C PHE A 209 9.18 3.26 7.71
N LEU A 210 8.56 2.48 8.58
CA LEU A 210 8.80 2.38 10.00
C LEU A 210 10.18 1.74 10.16
N VAL A 211 11.19 2.55 10.48
CA VAL A 211 12.36 2.14 11.27
C VAL A 211 12.77 3.40 12.02
N SER A 212 12.53 3.40 13.33
CA SER A 212 13.27 4.23 14.30
C SER A 212 14.45 3.43 14.80
#